data_AF-A0A417J7P6-F1
#
_entry.id   AF-A0A417J7P6-F1
#
_cell.length_a   1.000
_cell.length_b   1.000
_cell.length_c   1.000
_cell.angle_alpha   90.00
_cell.angle_beta   90.00
_cell.angle_gamma   90.00
#
_symmetry.space_group_name_H-M   'P 1'
#
loop_
_entity.id
_entity.type
_entity.pdbx_description
1 polymer ?
#
loop_
_entity_poly.entity_id
_entity_poly.type
_entity_poly.pdbx_seq_one_letter_code
_entity_poly.pdbx_strand_id
1 'polypeptide(L)'
;MDWNLFWTAFGAIGATLGATATTAAVIVALWQTKYSQKKKLSLEFTDNFQLYNPNTGASLKFVGLSVTNVGNRKVIIQTWGVHLNEGSAIVMPPPDVKGMEKLAYTKLPQVLDVEESIDLQWQIERFQTFLESNKDNICKNKPLVFFVKDSTGKQYTVKTKKNASFYFK
;
A
#
# COMPACT_ATOMS: atom_id res chain seq x y z
N MET A 1 -63.28 22.68 18.14
CA MET A 1 -61.93 22.10 17.93
C MET A 1 -60.94 23.15 18.41
N ASP A 2 -60.16 22.86 19.46
CA ASP A 2 -59.21 23.84 20.01
C ASP A 2 -58.07 24.08 19.01
N TRP A 3 -58.14 25.21 18.33
CA TRP A 3 -57.19 25.62 17.29
C TRP A 3 -55.75 25.69 17.79
N ASN A 4 -55.56 26.08 19.07
CA ASN A 4 -54.26 26.08 19.73
C ASN A 4 -53.70 24.66 19.95
N LEU A 5 -54.57 23.68 20.23
CA LEU A 5 -54.18 22.29 20.43
C LEU A 5 -53.75 21.64 19.10
N PHE A 6 -54.41 22.02 18.00
CA PHE A 6 -54.03 21.66 16.63
C PHE A 6 -52.62 22.19 16.28
N TRP A 7 -52.38 23.50 16.38
CA TRP A 7 -51.06 24.07 16.03
C TRP A 7 -49.93 23.60 16.93
N THR A 8 -50.21 23.34 18.22
CA THR A 8 -49.22 22.77 19.14
C THR A 8 -48.86 21.33 18.76
N ALA A 9 -49.86 20.50 18.43
CA ALA A 9 -49.63 19.13 17.97
C ALA A 9 -48.91 19.10 16.61
N PHE A 10 -49.27 19.97 15.67
CA PHE A 10 -48.58 20.11 14.38
C PHE A 10 -47.15 20.60 14.54
N GLY A 11 -46.90 21.57 15.42
CA GLY A 11 -45.55 22.05 15.75
C GLY A 11 -44.69 20.95 16.39
N ALA A 12 -45.26 20.14 17.28
CA ALA A 12 -44.58 19.01 17.90
C ALA A 12 -44.22 17.90 16.90
N ILE A 13 -45.12 17.57 15.97
CA ILE A 13 -44.86 16.59 14.89
C ILE A 13 -43.83 17.14 13.89
N GLY A 14 -43.91 18.43 13.56
CA GLY A 14 -42.91 19.10 12.72
C GLY A 14 -41.53 19.12 13.36
N ALA A 15 -41.46 19.35 14.68
CA ALA A 15 -40.21 19.32 15.44
C ALA A 15 -39.60 17.92 15.51
N THR A 16 -40.41 16.87 15.71
CA THR A 16 -39.90 15.48 15.73
C THR A 16 -39.45 15.01 14.35
N LEU A 17 -40.19 15.33 13.28
CA LEU A 17 -39.77 15.06 11.90
C LEU A 17 -38.51 15.85 11.50
N GLY A 18 -38.39 17.09 11.95
CA GLY A 18 -37.17 17.88 11.79
C GLY A 18 -35.98 17.24 12.49
N ALA A 19 -36.15 16.80 13.75
CA ALA A 19 -35.11 16.14 14.53
C ALA A 19 -34.66 14.79 13.93
N THR A 20 -35.59 14.00 13.36
CA THR A 20 -35.21 12.76 12.67
C THR A 20 -34.46 13.05 11.38
N ALA A 21 -34.87 14.05 10.60
CA ALA A 21 -34.17 14.48 9.39
C ALA A 21 -32.74 14.97 9.70
N THR A 22 -32.54 15.78 10.75
CA THR A 22 -31.21 16.22 11.19
C THR A 22 -30.35 15.04 11.64
N THR A 23 -30.92 14.10 12.40
CA THR A 23 -30.20 12.91 12.88
C THR A 23 -29.74 12.05 11.70
N ALA A 24 -30.61 11.82 10.71
CA ALA A 24 -30.27 11.09 9.50
C ALA A 24 -29.15 11.79 8.71
N ALA A 25 -29.23 13.12 8.55
CA ALA A 25 -28.20 13.90 7.87
C ALA A 25 -26.83 13.77 8.56
N VAL A 26 -26.79 13.81 9.89
CA VAL A 26 -25.54 13.63 10.66
C VAL A 26 -24.97 12.22 10.47
N ILE A 27 -25.82 11.18 10.48
CA ILE A 27 -25.38 9.81 10.24
C ILE A 27 -24.76 9.68 8.84
N VAL A 28 -25.40 10.24 7.82
CA VAL A 28 -24.88 10.25 6.45
C VAL A 28 -23.56 11.03 6.36
N ALA A 29 -23.46 12.18 7.03
CA ALA A 29 -22.23 12.98 7.06
C ALA A 29 -21.07 12.24 7.73
N LEU A 30 -21.32 11.53 8.84
CA LEU A 30 -20.32 10.68 9.49
C LEU A 30 -19.91 9.51 8.59
N TRP A 31 -20.87 8.91 7.89
CA TRP A 31 -20.60 7.84 6.94
C TRP A 31 -19.75 8.32 5.75
N GLN A 32 -20.09 9.46 5.15
CA GLN A 32 -19.32 10.10 4.09
C GLN A 32 -17.91 10.45 4.56
N THR A 33 -17.77 10.99 5.77
CA THR A 33 -16.48 11.33 6.37
C THR A 33 -15.64 10.06 6.57
N LYS A 34 -16.22 9.00 7.12
CA LYS A 34 -15.54 7.71 7.31
C LYS A 34 -15.15 7.08 5.97
N TYR A 35 -16.03 7.17 4.97
CA TYR A 35 -15.78 6.66 3.63
C TYR A 35 -14.63 7.41 2.94
N SER A 36 -14.63 8.75 2.98
CA SER A 36 -13.56 9.59 2.43
C SER A 36 -12.20 9.34 3.08
N GLN A 37 -12.18 9.02 4.39
CA GLN A 37 -10.93 8.75 5.12
C GLN A 37 -10.42 7.31 4.98
N LYS A 38 -11.08 6.45 4.19
CA LYS A 38 -10.70 5.04 4.05
C LYS A 38 -9.37 4.90 3.30
N LYS A 39 -8.33 4.45 4.01
CA LYS A 39 -7.05 4.04 3.41
C LYS A 39 -7.12 2.60 2.92
N LYS A 40 -6.67 2.35 1.70
CA LYS A 40 -6.52 1.00 1.14
C LYS A 40 -5.38 1.01 0.13
N LEU A 41 -4.40 0.13 0.32
CA LEU A 41 -3.35 -0.11 -0.68
C LEU A 41 -3.58 -1.46 -1.33
N SER A 42 -3.42 -1.52 -2.65
CA SER A 42 -3.29 -2.75 -3.41
C SER A 42 -1.81 -3.01 -3.61
N LEU A 43 -1.37 -4.24 -3.35
CA LEU A 43 0.02 -4.65 -3.50
C LEU A 43 0.08 -5.77 -4.53
N GLU A 44 0.91 -5.58 -5.56
CA GLU A 44 1.18 -6.61 -6.57
C GLU A 44 2.67 -6.92 -6.65
N PHE A 45 3.02 -8.19 -6.53
CA PHE A 45 4.39 -8.65 -6.68
C PHE A 45 4.72 -8.98 -8.14
N THR A 46 5.88 -8.49 -8.60
CA THR A 46 6.37 -8.66 -9.97
C THR A 46 7.83 -9.11 -9.98
N ASP A 47 8.11 -10.23 -10.67
CA ASP A 47 9.46 -10.80 -10.85
C ASP A 47 9.95 -10.82 -12.31
N ASN A 48 9.18 -10.23 -13.24
CA ASN A 48 9.44 -10.24 -14.68
C ASN A 48 9.89 -8.88 -15.24
N PHE A 49 10.24 -7.91 -14.39
CA PHE A 49 10.63 -6.59 -14.87
C PHE A 49 12.07 -6.60 -15.36
N GLN A 50 12.31 -6.13 -16.59
CA GLN A 50 13.65 -6.02 -17.16
C GLN A 50 13.84 -4.63 -17.78
N LEU A 51 14.87 -3.90 -17.34
CA LEU A 51 15.30 -2.68 -18.01
C LEU A 51 16.24 -3.05 -19.15
N TYR A 52 15.87 -2.62 -20.35
CA TYR A 52 16.67 -2.82 -21.55
C TYR A 52 17.32 -1.51 -21.98
N ASN A 53 18.64 -1.52 -22.16
CA ASN A 53 19.35 -0.39 -22.75
C ASN A 53 19.43 -0.53 -24.26
N PRO A 54 18.73 0.32 -25.03
CA PRO A 54 18.77 0.26 -26.49
C PRO A 54 20.16 0.56 -27.06
N ASN A 55 21.01 1.27 -26.32
CA ASN A 55 22.33 1.69 -26.81
C ASN A 55 23.42 0.64 -26.56
N THR A 56 23.29 -0.21 -25.54
CA THR A 56 24.33 -1.20 -25.17
C THR A 56 23.86 -2.64 -25.26
N GLY A 57 22.57 -2.90 -25.51
CA GLY A 57 21.98 -4.24 -25.52
C GLY A 57 21.92 -4.92 -24.15
N ALA A 58 22.37 -4.25 -23.08
CA ALA A 58 22.38 -4.79 -21.74
C ALA A 58 20.96 -4.82 -21.16
N SER A 59 20.61 -5.93 -20.51
CA SER A 59 19.35 -6.08 -19.76
C SER A 59 19.62 -6.29 -18.28
N LEU A 60 18.88 -5.56 -17.44
CA LEU A 60 18.93 -5.68 -15.99
C LEU A 60 17.58 -6.18 -15.49
N LYS A 61 17.59 -7.29 -14.75
CA LYS A 61 16.37 -7.89 -14.20
C LYS A 61 16.10 -7.39 -12.79
N PHE A 62 14.84 -7.10 -12.50
CA PHE A 62 14.38 -6.61 -11.21
C PHE A 62 13.24 -7.47 -10.68
N VAL A 63 13.20 -7.56 -9.36
CA VAL A 63 12.09 -8.09 -8.59
C VAL A 63 11.58 -6.95 -7.73
N GLY A 64 10.26 -6.83 -7.61
CA GLY A 64 9.70 -5.70 -6.92
C GLY A 64 8.22 -5.82 -6.62
N LEU A 65 7.68 -4.70 -6.21
CA LEU A 65 6.33 -4.55 -5.75
C LEU A 65 5.71 -3.29 -6.37
N SER A 66 4.58 -3.45 -7.06
CA SER A 66 3.73 -2.31 -7.40
C SER A 66 2.79 -2.03 -6.22
N VAL A 67 2.80 -0.79 -5.76
CA VAL A 67 1.98 -0.30 -4.66
C VAL A 67 1.00 0.71 -5.22
N THR A 68 -0.28 0.38 -5.27
CA THR A 68 -1.32 1.27 -5.78
C THR A 68 -2.22 1.75 -4.65
N ASN A 69 -2.48 3.05 -4.60
CA ASN A 69 -3.43 3.62 -3.65
C ASN A 69 -4.86 3.52 -4.16
N VAL A 70 -5.55 2.44 -3.78
CA VAL A 70 -6.96 2.19 -4.09
C VAL A 70 -7.91 2.67 -2.97
N GLY A 71 -7.40 3.55 -2.10
CA GLY A 71 -8.16 4.20 -1.03
C GLY A 71 -8.75 5.53 -1.49
N ASN A 72 -9.38 6.24 -0.55
CA ASN A 72 -10.04 7.52 -0.82
C ASN A 72 -9.24 8.73 -0.30
N ARG A 73 -8.00 8.50 0.13
CA ARG A 73 -7.09 9.54 0.63
C ARG A 73 -5.65 9.22 0.27
N LYS A 74 -4.83 10.28 0.24
CA LYS A 74 -3.38 10.19 0.06
C LYS A 74 -2.73 9.32 1.13
N VAL A 75 -1.74 8.53 0.72
CA VAL A 75 -0.96 7.65 1.60
C VAL A 75 0.52 7.95 1.40
N ILE A 76 1.27 8.00 2.49
CA ILE A 76 2.73 8.18 2.43
C ILE A 76 3.35 6.82 2.72
N ILE A 77 4.09 6.29 1.75
CA ILE A 77 4.87 5.07 1.88
C ILE A 77 6.21 5.44 2.50
N GLN A 78 6.53 4.84 3.65
CA GLN A 78 7.77 5.12 4.37
C GLN A 78 8.87 4.14 4.00
N THR A 79 8.58 2.85 4.07
CA THR A 79 9.56 1.79 3.89
C THR A 79 8.91 0.55 3.32
N TRP A 80 9.71 -0.31 2.72
CA TRP A 80 9.30 -1.65 2.30
C TRP A 80 10.40 -2.66 2.58
N GLY A 81 10.05 -3.93 2.54
CA GLY A 81 10.93 -4.97 3.02
C GLY A 81 10.42 -6.38 2.78
N VAL A 82 11.15 -7.35 3.30
CA VAL A 82 10.83 -8.77 3.30
C VAL A 82 10.71 -9.25 4.74
N HIS A 83 9.66 -10.00 5.05
CA HIS A 83 9.57 -10.72 6.31
C HIS A 83 10.48 -11.94 6.29
N LEU A 84 11.20 -12.10 7.38
CA LEU A 84 12.03 -13.25 7.67
C LEU A 84 11.36 -14.10 8.75
N ASN A 85 11.85 -15.31 8.97
CA ASN A 85 11.37 -16.14 10.08
C ASN A 85 11.59 -15.42 11.43
N GLU A 86 12.74 -14.75 11.56
CA GLU A 86 13.09 -13.93 12.71
C GLU A 86 13.15 -12.46 12.28
N GLY A 87 12.00 -11.79 12.33
CA GLY A 87 11.88 -10.35 12.10
C GLY A 87 11.64 -9.93 10.64
N SER A 88 12.26 -8.81 10.25
CA SER A 88 12.01 -8.15 8.97
C SER A 88 13.27 -7.48 8.45
N ALA A 89 13.57 -7.64 7.17
CA ALA A 89 14.62 -6.91 6.49
C ALA A 89 14.00 -5.75 5.69
N ILE A 90 14.53 -4.54 5.88
CA ILE A 90 14.11 -3.36 5.13
C ILE A 90 15.00 -3.23 3.90
N VAL A 91 14.40 -3.01 2.73
CA VAL A 91 15.16 -2.73 1.51
C VAL A 91 15.57 -1.27 1.53
N MET A 92 16.87 -1.00 1.54
CA MET A 92 17.42 0.34 1.39
C MET A 92 18.05 0.47 -0.01
N PRO A 93 17.86 1.60 -0.70
CA PRO A 93 18.62 1.88 -1.90
C PRO A 93 20.12 1.90 -1.53
N PRO A 94 21.00 1.24 -2.31
CA PRO A 94 22.43 1.28 -2.05
C PRO A 94 22.95 2.73 -2.08
N PRO A 95 23.95 3.10 -1.27
CA PRO A 95 24.55 4.44 -1.33
C PRO A 95 25.26 4.71 -2.66
N ASP A 96 25.73 3.67 -3.35
CA ASP A 96 26.62 3.76 -4.51
C ASP A 96 25.96 3.47 -5.87
N VAL A 97 24.63 3.59 -5.99
CA VAL A 97 23.96 3.27 -7.27
C VAL A 97 24.39 4.25 -8.36
N LYS A 98 25.03 3.73 -9.42
CA LYS A 98 25.45 4.50 -10.61
C LYS A 98 24.70 4.03 -11.85
N GLY A 99 24.54 4.93 -12.83
CA GLY A 99 23.97 4.60 -14.14
C GLY A 99 22.47 4.24 -14.10
N MET A 100 22.06 3.31 -14.96
CA MET A 100 20.64 2.93 -15.16
C MET A 100 19.97 2.35 -13.91
N GLU A 101 20.73 1.73 -13.00
CA GLU A 101 20.19 1.19 -11.75
C GLU A 101 19.55 2.29 -10.90
N LYS A 102 20.06 3.53 -10.95
CA LYS A 102 19.51 4.67 -10.20
C LYS A 102 18.07 5.00 -10.62
N LEU A 103 17.70 4.71 -11.88
CA LEU A 103 16.36 4.98 -12.40
C LEU A 103 15.33 3.97 -11.88
N ALA A 104 15.76 2.78 -11.45
CA ALA A 104 14.89 1.74 -10.93
C ALA A 104 14.53 1.93 -9.46
N TYR A 105 15.38 2.62 -8.67
CA TYR A 105 15.15 2.81 -7.24
C TYR A 105 14.24 4.00 -6.98
N THR A 106 13.08 3.71 -6.41
CA THR A 106 12.19 4.73 -5.86
C THR A 106 12.76 5.34 -4.58
N LYS A 107 12.82 6.66 -4.51
CA LYS A 107 13.20 7.37 -3.29
C LYS A 107 12.03 7.38 -2.32
N LEU A 108 12.19 6.72 -1.18
CA LEU A 108 11.25 6.78 -0.06
C LEU A 108 11.73 7.76 1.03
N PRO A 109 10.83 8.39 1.80
CA PRO A 109 9.36 8.27 1.74
C PRO A 109 8.75 8.96 0.50
N GLN A 110 7.65 8.41 -0.02
CA GLN A 110 6.92 8.96 -1.16
C GLN A 110 5.43 9.09 -0.86
N VAL A 111 4.83 10.20 -1.29
CA VAL A 111 3.39 10.43 -1.24
C VAL A 111 2.75 9.80 -2.48
N LEU A 112 1.72 8.98 -2.28
CA LEU A 112 0.82 8.49 -3.32
C LEU A 112 -0.52 9.19 -3.19
N ASP A 113 -0.95 9.83 -4.26
CA ASP A 113 -2.33 10.29 -4.41
C ASP A 113 -3.27 9.13 -4.68
N VAL A 114 -4.58 9.41 -4.73
CA VAL A 114 -5.59 8.37 -4.99
C VAL A 114 -5.43 7.87 -6.42
N GLU A 115 -5.50 6.57 -6.62
CA GLU A 115 -5.28 5.86 -7.89
C GLU A 115 -3.84 5.89 -8.43
N GLU A 116 -2.92 6.60 -7.77
CA GLU A 116 -1.50 6.54 -8.13
C GLU A 116 -0.86 5.20 -7.72
N SER A 117 0.13 4.79 -8.53
CA SER A 117 0.94 3.60 -8.28
C SER A 117 2.42 3.95 -8.25
N ILE A 118 3.18 3.25 -7.42
CA ILE A 118 4.64 3.29 -7.41
C ILE A 118 5.20 1.88 -7.53
N ASP A 119 6.31 1.73 -8.25
CA ASP A 119 7.01 0.45 -8.37
C ASP A 119 8.28 0.45 -7.54
N LEU A 120 8.28 -0.33 -6.47
CA LEU A 120 9.42 -0.54 -5.59
C LEU A 120 10.26 -1.69 -6.11
N GLN A 121 11.42 -1.39 -6.69
CA GLN A 121 12.23 -2.37 -7.40
C GLN A 121 13.54 -2.69 -6.68
N TRP A 122 13.98 -3.94 -6.80
CA TRP A 122 15.25 -4.45 -6.31
C TRP A 122 15.89 -5.33 -7.38
N GLN A 123 17.13 -5.03 -7.76
CA GLN A 123 17.90 -5.82 -8.71
C GLN A 123 18.02 -7.29 -8.26
N ILE A 124 17.79 -8.22 -9.20
CA ILE A 124 17.73 -9.66 -8.89
C ILE A 124 19.02 -10.17 -8.24
N GLU A 125 20.19 -9.70 -8.68
CA GLU A 125 21.49 -10.18 -8.17
C GLU A 125 21.71 -9.79 -6.71
N ARG A 126 21.31 -8.57 -6.33
CA ARG A 126 21.36 -8.08 -4.95
C ARG A 126 20.32 -8.79 -4.09
N PHE A 127 19.14 -9.02 -4.64
CA PHE A 127 18.10 -9.80 -3.98
C PHE A 127 18.57 -11.23 -3.71
N GLN A 128 19.19 -11.90 -4.68
CA GLN A 128 19.79 -13.23 -4.52
C GLN A 128 20.87 -13.23 -3.44
N THR A 129 21.76 -12.25 -3.44
CA THR A 129 22.79 -12.10 -2.40
C THR A 129 22.17 -11.93 -1.00
N PHE A 130 21.08 -11.16 -0.90
CA PHE A 130 20.31 -11.03 0.33
C PHE A 130 19.69 -12.36 0.77
N LEU A 131 19.11 -13.13 -0.15
CA LEU A 131 18.55 -14.44 0.14
C LEU A 131 19.61 -15.41 0.68
N GLU A 132 20.78 -15.47 0.04
CA GLU A 132 21.90 -16.32 0.51
C GLU A 132 22.39 -15.91 1.89
N SER A 133 22.50 -14.60 2.15
CA SER A 133 22.94 -14.06 3.45
C SER A 133 21.93 -14.34 4.56
N ASN A 134 20.65 -14.56 4.22
CA ASN A 134 19.56 -14.79 5.18
C ASN A 134 18.95 -16.20 5.03
N LYS A 135 19.66 -17.15 4.42
CA LYS A 135 19.14 -18.48 4.07
C LYS A 135 18.55 -19.22 5.27
N ASP A 136 19.15 -19.07 6.45
CA ASP A 136 18.73 -19.75 7.68
C ASP A 136 17.43 -19.15 8.23
N ASN A 137 17.16 -17.89 7.90
CA ASN A 137 15.97 -17.14 8.28
C ASN A 137 14.87 -17.16 7.21
N ILE A 138 15.02 -17.98 6.15
CA ILE A 138 14.07 -18.05 5.04
C ILE A 138 13.65 -19.50 4.81
N CYS A 139 12.35 -19.76 4.85
CA CYS A 139 11.80 -21.06 4.50
C CYS A 139 11.74 -21.23 2.97
N LYS A 140 12.70 -21.95 2.39
CA LYS A 140 12.82 -22.19 0.92
C LYS A 140 11.54 -22.76 0.28
N ASN A 141 10.78 -23.56 1.02
CA ASN A 141 9.57 -24.23 0.53
C ASN A 141 8.31 -23.36 0.62
N LYS A 142 8.41 -22.12 1.11
CA LYS A 142 7.27 -21.19 1.22
C LYS A 142 7.50 -19.96 0.33
N PRO A 143 6.44 -19.28 -0.11
CA PRO A 143 6.55 -17.96 -0.73
C PRO A 143 7.18 -16.96 0.23
N LEU A 144 7.97 -16.03 -0.32
CA LEU A 144 8.46 -14.88 0.45
C LEU A 144 7.31 -13.90 0.68
N VAL A 145 7.33 -13.23 1.83
CA VAL A 145 6.32 -12.23 2.17
C VAL A 145 6.98 -10.86 2.14
N PHE A 146 6.60 -10.04 1.18
CA PHE A 146 6.98 -8.64 1.12
C PHE A 146 6.02 -7.80 1.95
N PHE A 147 6.54 -6.71 2.52
CA PHE A 147 5.73 -5.75 3.24
C PHE A 147 6.03 -4.32 2.81
N VAL A 148 5.01 -3.47 2.97
CA VAL A 148 5.09 -2.02 2.82
C VAL A 148 4.49 -1.39 4.07
N LYS A 149 5.19 -0.40 4.62
CA LYS A 149 4.76 0.33 5.81
C LYS A 149 4.41 1.77 5.42
N ASP A 150 3.22 2.18 5.82
CA ASP A 150 2.77 3.56 5.64
C ASP A 150 3.21 4.45 6.82
N SER A 151 3.06 5.77 6.63
CA SER A 151 3.31 6.79 7.66
C SER A 151 2.52 6.65 8.96
N THR A 152 1.42 5.89 8.95
CA THR A 152 0.65 5.59 10.16
C THR A 152 1.09 4.31 10.86
N GLY A 153 2.17 3.69 10.39
CA GLY A 153 2.70 2.45 10.91
C GLY A 153 1.92 1.21 10.46
N LYS A 154 0.88 1.37 9.63
CA LYS A 154 0.12 0.24 9.12
C LYS A 154 0.93 -0.49 8.05
N GLN A 155 0.94 -1.81 8.17
CA GLN A 155 1.69 -2.69 7.31
C GLN A 155 0.75 -3.42 6.34
N TYR A 156 1.17 -3.48 5.09
CA TYR A 156 0.49 -4.18 4.00
C TYR A 156 1.45 -5.25 3.50
N THR A 157 0.97 -6.45 3.24
CA THR A 157 1.81 -7.58 2.86
C THR A 157 1.34 -8.24 1.58
N VAL A 158 2.26 -8.74 0.79
CA VAL A 158 1.97 -9.60 -0.37
C VAL A 158 2.94 -10.78 -0.38
N LYS A 159 2.48 -11.91 -0.92
CA LYS A 159 3.30 -13.10 -1.12
C LYS A 159 3.83 -13.14 -2.54
N THR A 160 5.03 -13.67 -2.71
CA THR A 160 5.53 -14.00 -4.04
C THR A 160 4.66 -15.06 -4.70
N LYS A 161 4.60 -15.05 -6.04
CA LYS A 161 3.85 -16.05 -6.81
C LYS A 161 4.51 -17.43 -6.74
N LYS A 162 5.83 -17.47 -6.57
CA LYS A 162 6.66 -18.68 -6.49
C LYS A 162 7.25 -18.84 -5.08
N ASN A 163 7.68 -20.05 -4.75
CA ASN A 163 8.39 -20.32 -3.50
C ASN A 163 9.75 -19.65 -3.48
N ALA A 164 10.26 -19.37 -2.28
CA ALA A 164 11.55 -18.73 -2.07
C ALA A 164 12.68 -19.49 -2.79
N SER A 165 12.63 -20.83 -2.83
CA SER A 165 13.59 -21.70 -3.54
C SER A 165 13.82 -21.32 -5.00
N PHE A 166 12.81 -20.79 -5.69
CA PHE A 166 12.93 -20.37 -7.09
C PHE A 166 13.91 -19.20 -7.26
N TYR A 167 14.07 -18.39 -6.21
CA TYR A 167 14.88 -17.19 -6.26
C TYR A 167 16.30 -17.39 -5.69
N PHE A 168 16.59 -18.51 -5.02
CA PHE A 168 17.97 -18.86 -4.64
C PHE A 168 18.78 -19.25 -5.89
N LYS A 169 20.09 -18.98 -5.89
CA LYS A 169 20.98 -19.26 -7.03
C LYS A 169 21.94 -20.40 -6.72
#